data_AF-A0A2P6FBQ9-F1
#
_entry.id   AF-A0A2P6FBQ9-F1
#
_cell.length_a   1.000
_cell.length_b   1.000
_cell.length_c   1.000
_cell.angle_alpha   90.00
_cell.angle_beta   90.00
_cell.angle_gamma   90.00
#
_symmetry.space_group_name_H-M   'P 1'
#
loop_
_entity.id
_entity.type
_entity.pdbx_description
1 polymer ?
#
loop_
_entity_poly.entity_id
_entity_poly.type
_entity_poly.pdbx_seq_one_letter_code
_entity_poly.pdbx_strand_id
1 'polypeptide(L)'
;MIVNFLWFGIYNLHGKKKKHTIKTQVIIEQETKKIIATSFSLGKKHDYALFKESKIPILKNTKLIVDSGYQGIQKNHNNVLIPTKKTKKNPLNKEQKQYNRLVSKMRIIIENIFAILKKFKIITEKYRNRRKRFGLRFNLIASIYNLQLLYLT
;
A
#
# COMPACT_ATOMS: atom_id res chain seq x y z
N MET A 1 -11.85 -2.04 -5.37
CA MET A 1 -10.72 -2.53 -4.56
C MET A 1 -9.59 -1.52 -4.60
N ILE A 2 -8.95 -1.25 -3.47
CA ILE A 2 -7.80 -0.35 -3.43
C ILE A 2 -6.55 -1.16 -3.14
N VAL A 3 -5.55 -1.02 -4.00
CA VAL A 3 -4.23 -1.60 -3.77
C VAL A 3 -3.30 -0.46 -3.40
N ASN A 4 -2.93 -0.38 -2.12
CA ASN A 4 -1.96 0.61 -1.67
C ASN A 4 -0.80 -0.06 -0.98
N PHE A 5 0.37 0.54 -1.11
CA PHE A 5 1.54 0.02 -0.45
C PHE A 5 1.68 0.67 0.92
N LEU A 6 2.01 -0.16 1.90
CA LEU A 6 2.49 0.30 3.18
C LEU A 6 4.00 0.17 3.19
N TRP A 7 4.68 1.29 2.98
CA TRP A 7 6.11 1.31 3.14
C TRP A 7 6.46 1.30 4.63
N PHE A 8 7.02 0.19 5.12
CA PHE A 8 7.69 0.11 6.41
C PHE A 8 9.20 0.01 6.22
N GLY A 9 9.83 1.17 6.06
CA GLY A 9 11.22 1.31 6.46
C GLY A 9 11.27 1.58 7.96
N ILE A 10 11.81 0.63 8.68
CA ILE A 10 12.43 0.84 9.99
C ILE A 10 13.40 2.03 9.85
N TYR A 11 13.00 3.21 10.30
CA TYR A 11 13.89 4.36 10.39
C TYR A 11 14.59 4.33 11.76
N ASN A 12 15.92 4.39 11.72
CA ASN A 12 16.64 5.15 12.73
C ASN A 12 16.64 6.61 12.23
N LEU A 13 16.30 7.56 13.10
CA LEU A 13 16.77 8.93 12.95
C LEU A 13 18.31 8.92 12.94
N HIS A 14 18.92 9.85 12.21
CA HIS A 14 20.35 10.01 11.91
C HIS A 14 20.98 9.13 10.81
N GLY A 15 21.35 9.81 9.71
CA GLY A 15 22.59 9.55 8.98
C GLY A 15 22.61 8.39 7.98
N LYS A 16 22.66 8.75 6.69
CA LYS A 16 23.19 8.00 5.52
C LYS A 16 23.84 6.63 5.83
N LYS A 17 23.18 5.52 5.45
CA LYS A 17 23.76 4.28 4.84
C LYS A 17 22.66 3.21 4.64
N LYS A 18 22.73 2.47 3.52
CA LYS A 18 21.72 1.52 2.99
C LYS A 18 21.34 0.45 4.05
N LYS A 19 20.04 0.25 4.34
CA LYS A 19 19.54 -0.70 5.38
C LYS A 19 18.38 -1.58 4.87
N HIS A 20 18.22 -2.76 5.48
CA HIS A 20 17.27 -3.81 5.08
C HIS A 20 15.81 -3.47 5.42
N THR A 21 15.04 -3.10 4.41
CA THR A 21 13.59 -2.80 4.49
C THR A 21 12.76 -4.06 4.28
N ILE A 22 11.65 -4.23 5.01
CA ILE A 22 10.60 -5.18 4.63
C ILE A 22 9.46 -4.37 4.01
N LYS A 23 9.31 -4.51 2.71
CA LYS A 23 8.25 -3.88 1.94
C LYS A 23 6.96 -4.66 2.12
N THR A 24 5.87 -3.96 2.41
CA THR A 24 4.56 -4.58 2.66
C THR A 24 3.52 -3.98 1.71
N GLN A 25 2.93 -4.83 0.88
CA GLN A 25 1.75 -4.51 0.09
C GLN A 25 0.51 -4.90 0.88
N VAL A 26 -0.51 -4.03 0.87
CA VAL A 26 -1.80 -4.32 1.50
C VAL A 26 -2.91 -4.02 0.50
N ILE A 27 -3.80 -4.98 0.30
CA ILE A 27 -4.99 -4.82 -0.52
C ILE A 27 -6.18 -4.66 0.40
N ILE A 28 -6.96 -3.62 0.14
CA ILE A 28 -8.07 -3.20 0.97
C ILE A 28 -9.32 -3.09 0.11
N GLU A 29 -10.43 -3.60 0.62
CA GLU A 29 -11.75 -3.33 0.04
C GLU A 29 -12.24 -1.96 0.49
N GLN A 30 -12.63 -1.10 -0.45
CA GLN A 30 -12.92 0.30 -0.15
C GLN A 30 -14.17 0.46 0.73
N GLU A 31 -15.21 -0.32 0.44
CA GLU A 31 -16.52 -0.20 1.09
C GLU A 31 -16.47 -0.77 2.51
N THR A 32 -16.01 -2.02 2.65
CA THR A 32 -15.94 -2.71 3.95
C THR A 32 -14.73 -2.30 4.78
N LYS A 33 -13.75 -1.61 4.17
CA LYS A 33 -12.44 -1.25 4.77
C LYS A 33 -11.59 -2.46 5.17
N LYS A 34 -12.00 -3.69 4.84
CA LYS A 34 -11.29 -4.92 5.22
C LYS A 34 -9.98 -5.05 4.46
N ILE A 35 -8.95 -5.53 5.16
CA ILE A 35 -7.71 -5.98 4.55
C ILE A 35 -7.95 -7.37 3.95
N ILE A 36 -7.87 -7.48 2.63
CA ILE A 36 -8.13 -8.73 1.89
C ILE A 36 -6.85 -9.55 1.73
N ALA A 37 -5.75 -8.88 1.39
CA ALA A 37 -4.50 -9.56 1.07
C ALA A 37 -3.29 -8.72 1.47
N THR A 38 -2.20 -9.41 1.79
CA THR A 38 -0.94 -8.80 2.18
C THR A 38 0.21 -9.53 1.50
N SER A 39 1.24 -8.79 1.07
CA SER A 39 2.43 -9.40 0.45
C SER A 39 3.69 -8.69 0.89
N PHE A 40 4.79 -9.43 0.94
CA PHE A 40 6.02 -8.95 1.58
C PHE A 40 7.21 -9.16 0.66
N SER A 41 8.15 -8.21 0.65
CA SER A 41 9.47 -8.42 0.04
C SER A 41 10.59 -7.80 0.85
N LEU A 42 11.79 -8.36 0.70
CA LEU A 42 13.00 -7.83 1.30
C LEU A 42 13.65 -6.79 0.37
N GLY A 43 14.17 -5.71 0.94
CA GLY A 43 15.07 -4.78 0.26
C GLY A 43 14.37 -3.72 -0.59
N LYS A 44 15.02 -3.37 -1.72
CA LYS A 44 14.68 -2.20 -2.56
C LYS A 44 13.78 -2.53 -3.76
N LYS A 45 13.02 -3.62 -3.68
CA LYS A 45 12.16 -4.06 -4.79
C LYS A 45 11.18 -2.96 -5.18
N HIS A 46 10.95 -2.75 -6.48
CA HIS A 46 9.94 -1.78 -6.93
C HIS A 46 8.52 -2.25 -6.55
N ASP A 47 7.62 -1.31 -6.24
CA ASP A 47 6.29 -1.64 -5.70
C ASP A 47 5.46 -2.43 -6.72
N TYR A 48 5.51 -2.04 -8.00
CA TYR A 48 4.87 -2.80 -9.08
C TYR A 48 5.47 -4.20 -9.28
N ALA A 49 6.77 -4.39 -8.98
CA ALA A 49 7.36 -5.72 -9.06
C ALA A 49 6.87 -6.62 -7.92
N LEU A 50 6.68 -6.09 -6.70
CA LEU A 50 6.06 -6.85 -5.61
C LEU A 50 4.62 -7.24 -5.95
N PHE A 51 3.88 -6.34 -6.59
CA PHE A 51 2.51 -6.64 -7.05
C PHE A 51 2.43 -7.77 -8.08
N LYS A 52 3.36 -7.80 -9.04
CA LYS A 52 3.39 -8.89 -10.03
C LYS A 52 3.71 -10.23 -9.37
N GLU A 53 4.61 -10.24 -8.39
CA GLU A 53 5.02 -11.46 -7.69
C GLU A 53 4.01 -11.96 -6.68
N SER A 54 3.18 -11.07 -6.11
CA SER A 54 2.14 -11.50 -5.18
C SER A 54 1.09 -12.38 -5.85
N LYS A 55 0.98 -12.34 -7.18
CA LYS A 55 0.08 -13.16 -8.00
C LYS A 55 -1.36 -13.16 -7.46
N ILE A 56 -1.78 -12.04 -6.87
CA ILE A 56 -3.11 -11.93 -6.27
C ILE A 56 -4.13 -11.95 -7.42
N PRO A 57 -5.10 -12.88 -7.41
CA PRO A 57 -6.09 -12.96 -8.46
C PRO A 57 -7.04 -11.76 -8.35
N ILE A 58 -6.92 -10.83 -9.29
CA ILE A 58 -7.78 -9.66 -9.39
C ILE A 58 -8.64 -9.81 -10.63
N LEU A 59 -9.96 -9.79 -10.45
CA LEU A 59 -10.91 -9.84 -11.56
C LEU A 59 -10.74 -8.61 -12.46
N LYS A 60 -10.76 -8.80 -13.78
CA LYS A 60 -10.53 -7.72 -14.77
C LYS A 60 -11.48 -6.52 -14.62
N ASN A 61 -12.68 -6.75 -14.10
CA ASN A 61 -13.70 -5.72 -13.93
C ASN A 61 -13.53 -4.93 -12.63
N THR A 62 -12.69 -5.40 -11.71
CA THR A 62 -12.50 -4.77 -10.40
C THR A 62 -11.78 -3.44 -10.55
N LYS A 63 -12.43 -2.36 -10.12
CA LYS A 63 -11.80 -1.04 -10.09
C LYS A 63 -10.63 -1.04 -9.10
N LEU A 64 -9.43 -0.72 -9.58
CA LEU A 64 -8.21 -0.58 -8.80
C LEU A 64 -7.89 0.88 -8.56
N ILE A 65 -7.70 1.28 -7.31
CA ILE A 65 -7.11 2.58 -6.98
C ILE A 65 -5.70 2.31 -6.48
N VAL A 66 -4.70 2.93 -7.12
CA VAL A 66 -3.29 2.66 -6.84
C VAL A 66 -2.48 3.93 -6.67
N ASP A 67 -1.31 3.81 -6.05
CA ASP A 67 -0.35 4.91 -5.99
C ASP A 67 0.38 5.12 -7.34
N SER A 68 0.97 6.30 -7.51
CA SER A 68 1.80 6.63 -8.68
C SER A 68 3.01 5.68 -8.88
N GLY A 69 3.44 4.95 -7.84
CA GLY A 69 4.46 3.90 -7.93
C GLY A 69 4.03 2.65 -8.73
N TYR A 70 2.76 2.55 -9.11
CA TYR A 70 2.21 1.44 -9.90
C TYR A 70 2.05 1.77 -11.39
N GLN A 71 2.77 2.78 -11.87
CA GLN A 71 2.76 3.12 -13.29
C GLN A 71 3.07 1.88 -14.15
N GLY A 72 2.22 1.66 -15.16
CA GLY A 72 2.29 0.50 -16.02
C GLY A 72 1.34 -0.64 -15.65
N ILE A 73 0.64 -0.59 -14.51
CA ILE A 73 -0.42 -1.57 -14.18
C ILE A 73 -1.58 -1.54 -15.19
N GLN A 74 -1.84 -0.37 -15.77
CA GLN A 74 -2.87 -0.16 -16.79
C GLN A 74 -2.68 -1.00 -18.07
N LYS A 75 -1.46 -1.50 -18.33
CA LYS A 75 -1.18 -2.41 -19.46
C LYS A 75 -1.78 -3.80 -19.25
N ASN A 76 -1.96 -4.19 -17.99
CA ASN A 76 -2.41 -5.52 -17.58
C ASN A 76 -3.84 -5.50 -17.04
N HIS A 77 -4.35 -4.32 -16.66
CA HIS A 77 -5.65 -4.15 -16.04
C HIS A 77 -6.28 -2.83 -16.50
N ASN A 78 -7.46 -2.88 -17.14
CA ASN A 78 -8.04 -1.69 -17.78
C ASN A 78 -8.69 -0.72 -16.76
N ASN A 79 -9.31 -1.26 -15.69
CA ASN A 79 -10.06 -0.44 -14.71
C ASN A 79 -9.16 0.05 -13.56
N VAL A 80 -8.25 0.99 -13.84
CA VAL A 80 -7.29 1.51 -12.85
C VAL A 80 -7.39 3.03 -12.72
N LEU A 81 -7.50 3.51 -11.48
CA LEU A 81 -7.29 4.90 -11.09
C LEU A 81 -5.87 5.08 -10.52
N ILE A 82 -5.04 5.83 -11.25
CA ILE A 82 -3.67 6.15 -10.85
C ILE A 82 -3.42 7.65 -11.00
N PRO A 83 -2.89 8.34 -9.98
CA PRO A 83 -2.59 9.76 -10.09
C PRO A 83 -1.62 10.05 -11.25
N THR A 84 -1.90 11.11 -11.99
CA THR A 84 -0.98 11.61 -13.03
C THR A 84 0.26 12.17 -12.37
N LYS A 85 1.44 11.66 -12.77
CA LYS A 85 2.72 12.07 -12.20
C LYS A 85 3.21 13.36 -12.88
N LYS A 86 3.55 14.36 -12.07
CA LYS A 86 4.26 15.57 -12.54
C LYS A 86 5.68 15.19 -12.96
N THR A 87 6.15 15.73 -14.09
CA THR A 87 7.58 15.67 -14.46
C THR A 87 8.14 17.08 -14.65
N LYS A 88 9.47 17.21 -14.71
CA LYS A 88 10.13 18.52 -14.86
C LYS A 88 9.72 19.20 -16.18
N LYS A 89 9.53 18.42 -17.24
CA LYS A 89 9.12 18.89 -18.57
C LYS A 89 7.61 19.00 -18.76
N ASN A 90 6.84 18.15 -18.06
CA ASN A 90 5.38 18.11 -18.18
C ASN A 90 4.74 18.43 -16.81
N PRO A 91 4.42 19.71 -16.53
CA PRO A 91 3.66 20.10 -15.36
C PRO A 91 2.20 19.63 -15.46
N LEU A 92 1.53 19.47 -14.32
CA LEU A 92 0.11 19.08 -14.30
C LEU A 92 -0.79 20.24 -14.75
N ASN A 93 -1.67 19.97 -15.71
CA ASN A 93 -2.73 20.91 -16.09
C ASN A 93 -3.85 20.95 -15.02
N LYS A 94 -4.84 21.84 -15.18
CA LYS A 94 -5.93 22.01 -14.20
C LYS A 94 -6.77 20.73 -14.03
N GLU A 95 -7.09 20.06 -15.12
CA GLU A 95 -7.89 18.82 -15.12
C GLU A 95 -7.16 17.67 -14.41
N GLN A 96 -5.88 17.47 -14.71
CA GLN A 96 -5.05 16.46 -14.05
C GLN A 96 -4.91 16.72 -12.55
N LYS A 97 -4.83 17.99 -12.14
CA LYS A 97 -4.85 18.35 -10.71
C LYS A 97 -6.19 17.99 -10.07
N GLN A 98 -7.30 18.28 -10.74
CA GLN A 98 -8.65 17.96 -10.25
C GLN A 98 -8.85 16.44 -10.16
N TYR A 99 -8.45 15.69 -11.18
CA TYR A 99 -8.43 14.24 -11.18
C TYR A 99 -7.57 13.67 -10.04
N ASN A 100 -6.34 14.15 -9.87
CA ASN A 100 -5.48 13.73 -8.76
C ASN A 100 -6.12 14.03 -7.41
N ARG A 101 -6.82 15.16 -7.25
CA ARG A 101 -7.56 15.49 -6.02
C ARG A 101 -8.69 14.50 -5.75
N LEU A 102 -9.42 14.07 -6.77
CA LEU A 102 -10.45 13.02 -6.64
C LEU A 102 -9.86 11.68 -6.24
N VAL A 103 -8.77 11.26 -6.88
CA VAL A 103 -8.07 10.01 -6.53
C VAL A 103 -7.53 10.08 -5.10
N SER A 104 -6.93 11.20 -4.70
CA SER A 104 -6.46 11.41 -3.32
C SER A 104 -7.60 11.33 -2.31
N LYS A 105 -8.78 11.92 -2.60
CA LYS A 105 -9.96 11.78 -1.73
C LYS A 105 -10.37 10.32 -1.54
N MET A 106 -10.40 9.53 -2.62
CA MET A 106 -10.70 8.10 -2.54
C MET A 106 -9.65 7.33 -1.70
N ARG A 107 -8.40 7.80 -1.70
CA ARG A 107 -7.30 7.17 -0.96
C ARG A 107 -7.26 7.49 0.54
N ILE A 108 -8.00 8.49 1.02
CA ILE A 108 -8.04 8.88 2.45
C ILE A 108 -8.36 7.68 3.36
N ILE A 109 -9.28 6.81 2.93
CA ILE A 109 -9.65 5.60 3.68
C ILE A 109 -8.42 4.75 4.01
N ILE A 110 -7.50 4.61 3.05
CA ILE A 110 -6.31 3.80 3.20
C ILE A 110 -5.31 4.45 4.16
N GLU A 111 -5.17 5.77 4.07
CA GLU A 111 -4.29 6.53 4.97
C GLU A 111 -4.76 6.38 6.42
N ASN A 112 -6.08 6.39 6.64
CA ASN A 112 -6.67 6.13 7.95
C ASN A 112 -6.38 4.71 8.45
N ILE A 113 -6.53 3.69 7.59
CA ILE A 113 -6.21 2.30 7.94
C ILE A 113 -4.73 2.16 8.28
N PHE A 114 -3.86 2.77 7.49
CA PHE A 114 -2.43 2.78 7.76
C PHE A 114 -2.05 3.54 9.03
N ALA A 115 -2.77 4.61 9.38
CA ALA A 115 -2.60 5.27 10.68
C ALA A 115 -2.94 4.32 11.84
N ILE A 116 -3.99 3.51 11.71
CA ILE A 116 -4.36 2.49 12.71
C ILE A 116 -3.28 1.41 12.80
N LEU A 117 -2.84 0.85 11.66
CA LEU A 117 -1.79 -0.18 11.65
C LEU A 117 -0.45 0.34 12.21
N LYS A 118 -0.17 1.63 12.05
CA LYS A 118 1.03 2.27 12.64
C LYS A 118 0.97 2.42 14.16
N LYS A 119 -0.16 2.22 14.81
CA LYS A 119 -0.22 2.17 16.29
C LYS A 119 0.55 0.97 16.86
N PHE A 120 0.70 -0.10 16.08
CA PHE A 120 1.47 -1.27 16.50
C PHE A 120 2.97 -0.97 16.43
N LYS A 121 3.68 -0.98 17.57
CA LYS A 121 5.13 -0.71 17.63
C LYS A 121 5.98 -1.65 16.78
N ILE A 122 5.53 -2.90 16.62
CA ILE A 122 6.20 -3.89 15.74
C ILE A 122 6.27 -3.43 14.27
N ILE A 123 5.36 -2.53 13.90
CA ILE A 123 5.21 -1.97 12.57
C ILE A 123 6.01 -0.65 12.44
N THR A 124 5.98 0.23 13.44
CA THR A 124 6.60 1.56 13.38
C THR A 124 8.04 1.62 13.86
N GLU A 125 8.41 0.80 14.84
CA GLU A 125 9.75 0.79 15.41
C GLU A 125 10.69 -0.17 14.66
N LYS A 126 11.96 -0.18 15.08
CA LYS A 126 12.94 -1.14 14.57
C LYS A 126 12.52 -2.57 14.88
N TYR A 127 12.20 -3.31 13.81
CA TYR A 127 11.93 -4.73 13.90
C TYR A 127 13.21 -5.50 14.28
N ARG A 128 13.23 -6.00 15.52
CA ARG A 128 14.36 -6.78 16.08
C ARG A 128 14.20 -8.30 15.91
N ASN A 129 13.03 -8.76 15.47
CA ASN A 129 12.70 -10.18 15.38
C ASN A 129 13.19 -10.85 14.08
N ARG A 130 13.17 -12.20 14.05
CA ARG A 130 13.49 -12.98 12.84
C ARG A 130 12.55 -12.62 11.68
N ARG A 131 13.13 -12.09 10.59
CA ARG A 131 12.39 -11.56 9.42
C ARG A 131 11.51 -12.58 8.70
N LYS A 132 11.91 -13.87 8.68
CA LYS A 132 11.13 -14.95 8.05
C LYS A 132 9.69 -15.04 8.56
N ARG A 133 9.44 -14.62 9.81
CA ARG A 133 8.12 -14.62 10.44
C ARG A 133 7.47 -13.23 10.51
N PHE A 134 7.97 -12.24 9.77
CA PHE A 134 7.35 -10.90 9.74
C PHE A 134 5.96 -10.95 9.12
N GLY A 135 5.83 -11.60 7.96
CA GLY A 135 4.54 -11.69 7.25
C GLY A 135 3.44 -12.31 8.12
N LEU A 136 3.73 -13.41 8.81
CA LEU A 136 2.78 -14.04 9.73
C LEU A 136 2.29 -13.07 10.82
N ARG A 137 3.21 -12.31 11.44
CA ARG A 137 2.85 -11.33 12.48
C ARG A 137 2.04 -10.17 11.92
N PHE A 138 2.39 -9.72 10.71
CA PHE A 138 1.62 -8.68 10.04
C PHE A 138 0.20 -9.15 9.70
N ASN A 139 0.06 -10.39 9.23
CA ASN A 139 -1.25 -10.99 8.94
C ASN A 139 -2.13 -11.11 10.19
N LEU A 140 -1.53 -11.43 11.35
CA LEU A 140 -2.24 -11.42 12.63
C LEU A 140 -2.75 -10.02 12.98
N ILE A 141 -1.93 -8.99 12.81
CA ILE A 141 -2.34 -7.60 13.04
C ILE A 141 -3.48 -7.19 12.08
N ALA A 142 -3.38 -7.55 10.80
CA ALA A 142 -4.43 -7.31 9.82
C ALA A 142 -5.74 -8.03 10.20
N SER A 143 -5.64 -9.25 10.74
CA SER A 143 -6.79 -10.03 11.21
C SER A 143 -7.44 -9.39 12.44
N ILE A 144 -6.65 -8.91 13.41
CA ILE A 144 -7.14 -8.16 14.58
C ILE A 144 -7.86 -6.88 14.13
N TYR A 145 -7.28 -6.16 13.16
CA TYR A 145 -7.93 -4.98 12.59
C TYR A 145 -9.27 -5.32 11.93
N ASN A 146 -9.32 -6.36 11.10
CA ASN A 146 -10.56 -6.81 10.47
C ASN A 146 -11.61 -7.27 11.49
N LEU A 147 -11.19 -7.92 12.58
CA LEU A 147 -12.07 -8.32 13.68
C LEU A 147 -12.63 -7.09 14.40
N GLN A 148 -11.79 -6.11 14.69
CA GLN A 148 -12.22 -4.86 15.32
C GLN A 148 -13.22 -4.09 14.44
N LEU A 149 -13.03 -4.10 13.11
CA LEU A 149 -14.01 -3.52 12.19
C LEU A 149 -15.38 -4.18 12.35
N LEU A 150 -15.44 -5.51 12.42
CA LEU A 150 -16.69 -6.27 12.53
C LEU A 150 -17.49 -5.91 13.79
N TYR A 151 -16.83 -5.62 14.91
CA TYR A 151 -17.51 -5.26 16.16
C TYR A 151 -17.87 -3.77 16.28
N LEU A 152 -17.40 -2.93 15.35
CA LEU A 152 -17.63 -1.48 15.36
C LEU A 152 -18.59 -1.01 14.25
N THR A 153 -19.11 -1.94 13.44
CA THR A 153 -20.06 -1.72 12.34
C THR A 153 -21.30 -2.55 12.56
#